data_AF-A0AAJ6U244-F1
#
_entry.id   AF-A0AAJ6U244-F1
#
_cell.length_a   1.000
_cell.length_b   1.000
_cell.length_c   1.000
_cell.angle_alpha   90.00
_cell.angle_beta   90.00
_cell.angle_gamma   90.00
#
_symmetry.space_group_name_H-M   'P 1'
#
loop_
_entity.id
_entity.type
_entity.pdbx_description
1 polymer ?
#
loop_
_entity_poly.entity_id
_entity_poly.type
_entity_poly.pdbx_seq_one_letter_code
_entity_poly.pdbx_strand_id
1 'polypeptide(L)'
;MDYIALLRHWQRTFANVSCIPNENKALLEFRDSLIDHLNWLLSWIGEDRCPWEGVVCSRTSGHVIKLDLRNQFQLDELGIPYFDFYPGNYSSVFLKGDINPSLLDLKHLEYLDLSMNDFSSRSKIPGFIWSLIKLKYLNLSSAGFLAKVPVLHGNPSSLQYLDLGTFSAFYAPSNFLTSDNLRWTYTLSSLKYVDLSGANLPKDNNWLPSINMLPSLLELHLSRCQLSNFAQHGCLHFSFKVSGCRSQFPQWLRSSNTKECSNFINV
;
A
#
# COMPACT_ATOMS: atom_id res chain seq x y z
N MET A 1 -4.42 -4.13 -38.28
CA MET A 1 -5.48 -4.77 -37.47
C MET A 1 -5.79 -3.81 -36.34
N ASP A 2 -7.05 -3.41 -36.24
CA ASP A 2 -7.47 -2.22 -35.51
C ASP A 2 -7.64 -2.53 -34.00
N TYR A 3 -6.75 -2.00 -33.16
CA TYR A 3 -6.71 -2.24 -31.71
C TYR A 3 -8.02 -1.80 -31.01
N ILE A 4 -8.77 -0.89 -31.64
CA ILE A 4 -10.06 -0.39 -31.16
C ILE A 4 -11.19 -1.43 -31.30
N ALA A 5 -11.05 -2.43 -32.19
CA ALA A 5 -12.09 -3.44 -32.39
C ALA A 5 -12.17 -4.47 -31.25
N LEU A 6 -11.07 -4.70 -30.51
CA LEU A 6 -11.02 -5.67 -29.40
C LEU A 6 -11.64 -5.15 -28.09
N LEU A 7 -11.84 -3.83 -27.96
CA LEU A 7 -12.51 -3.24 -26.79
C LEU A 7 -14.05 -3.35 -26.83
N ARG A 8 -14.63 -3.85 -27.94
CA ARG A 8 -16.09 -3.95 -28.12
C ARG A 8 -16.74 -5.23 -27.55
N HIS A 9 -16.00 -6.09 -26.85
CA HIS A 9 -16.54 -7.35 -26.30
C HIS A 9 -16.84 -7.34 -24.78
N TRP A 10 -16.77 -6.19 -24.11
CA TRP A 10 -17.11 -6.06 -22.67
C TRP A 10 -18.28 -5.11 -22.37
N GLN A 11 -19.17 -4.84 -23.33
CA GLN A 11 -20.46 -4.21 -23.03
C GLN A 11 -21.44 -5.24 -22.47
N ARG A 12 -21.20 -5.68 -21.23
CA ARG A 12 -22.28 -6.19 -20.37
C ARG A 12 -22.87 -5.00 -19.63
N THR A 13 -24.03 -4.57 -20.12
CA THR A 13 -24.92 -3.53 -19.61
C THR A 13 -24.64 -3.13 -18.16
N PHE A 14 -23.85 -2.06 -17.98
CA PHE A 14 -23.92 -1.28 -16.77
C PHE A 14 -25.30 -0.63 -16.75
N ALA A 15 -26.14 -1.04 -15.79
CA ALA A 15 -27.36 -0.30 -15.49
C ALA A 15 -27.01 1.18 -15.30
N ASN A 16 -27.95 2.05 -15.67
CA ASN A 16 -27.91 3.52 -15.77
C ASN A 16 -27.36 4.26 -14.52
N VAL A 17 -26.13 3.99 -14.13
CA VAL A 17 -25.44 4.64 -13.04
C VAL A 17 -24.88 5.95 -13.60
N SER A 18 -25.58 7.03 -13.29
CA SER A 18 -25.17 8.39 -13.63
C SER A 18 -23.79 8.72 -13.03
N CYS A 19 -22.95 9.34 -13.87
CA CYS A 19 -21.66 9.94 -13.52
C CYS A 19 -21.81 10.92 -12.33
N ILE A 20 -21.12 10.70 -11.21
CA ILE A 20 -21.22 11.51 -9.97
C ILE A 20 -20.23 12.68 -10.01
N PRO A 21 -20.55 13.88 -10.55
CA PRO A 21 -19.57 14.78 -11.18
C PRO A 21 -18.35 15.16 -10.32
N ASN A 22 -18.55 15.30 -9.01
CA ASN A 22 -17.48 15.61 -8.05
C ASN A 22 -16.37 14.56 -8.02
N GLU A 23 -16.73 13.27 -8.05
CA GLU A 23 -15.75 12.18 -8.09
C GLU A 23 -14.99 12.14 -9.43
N ASN A 24 -15.54 12.71 -10.53
CA ASN A 24 -14.80 12.83 -11.81
C ASN A 24 -13.69 13.82 -11.67
N LYS A 25 -14.09 15.01 -11.22
CA LYS A 25 -13.21 16.13 -11.04
C LYS A 25 -12.09 15.74 -10.07
N ALA A 26 -12.43 15.03 -9.00
CA ALA A 26 -11.46 14.52 -8.04
C ALA A 26 -10.39 13.61 -8.66
N LEU A 27 -10.81 12.63 -9.47
CA LEU A 27 -9.88 11.72 -10.15
C LEU A 27 -9.06 12.44 -11.23
N LEU A 28 -9.64 13.38 -11.97
CA LEU A 28 -8.92 14.18 -12.97
C LEU A 28 -7.89 15.11 -12.29
N GLU A 29 -8.25 15.78 -11.21
CA GLU A 29 -7.32 16.59 -10.41
C GLU A 29 -6.20 15.75 -9.80
N PHE A 30 -6.51 14.50 -9.41
CA PHE A 30 -5.50 13.56 -8.95
C PHE A 30 -4.57 13.15 -10.10
N ARG A 31 -5.12 12.74 -11.25
CA ARG A 31 -4.33 12.43 -12.45
C ARG A 31 -3.41 13.57 -12.84
N ASP A 32 -3.92 14.80 -12.86
CA ASP A 32 -3.18 15.97 -13.32
C ASP A 32 -2.05 16.38 -12.34
N SER A 33 -2.07 15.89 -11.10
CA SER A 33 -0.94 16.04 -10.16
C SER A 33 0.10 14.94 -10.27
N LEU A 34 -0.15 13.91 -11.09
CA LEU A 34 0.78 12.82 -11.33
C LEU A 34 1.68 13.12 -12.52
N ILE A 35 2.90 12.59 -12.45
CA ILE A 35 3.82 12.53 -13.57
C ILE A 35 3.78 11.10 -14.10
N ASP A 36 3.27 10.95 -15.32
CA ASP A 36 3.04 9.66 -15.98
C ASP A 36 3.74 9.63 -17.34
N HIS A 37 5.01 9.23 -17.36
CA HIS A 37 5.83 9.28 -18.57
C HIS A 37 5.49 8.18 -19.59
N LEU A 38 4.96 7.04 -19.13
CA LEU A 38 4.60 5.90 -19.99
C LEU A 38 3.10 5.86 -20.33
N ASN A 39 2.35 6.86 -19.85
CA ASN A 39 0.91 6.96 -20.03
C ASN A 39 0.17 5.72 -19.48
N TRP A 40 0.46 5.31 -18.26
CA TRP A 40 -0.33 4.28 -17.57
C TRP A 40 -1.78 4.69 -17.35
N LEU A 41 -2.06 5.99 -17.34
CA LEU A 41 -3.39 6.56 -17.17
C LEU A 41 -4.06 6.88 -18.52
N LEU A 42 -3.64 6.26 -19.64
CA LEU A 42 -4.23 6.48 -20.98
C LEU A 42 -5.73 6.24 -21.04
N SER A 43 -6.24 5.32 -20.23
CA SER A 43 -7.68 5.02 -20.19
C SER A 43 -8.51 6.12 -19.52
N TRP A 44 -7.88 7.06 -18.81
CA TRP A 44 -8.54 8.12 -18.03
C TRP A 44 -8.94 9.30 -18.92
N ILE A 45 -9.75 9.01 -19.94
CA ILE A 45 -10.25 9.96 -20.93
C ILE A 45 -11.78 10.02 -20.85
N GLY A 46 -12.34 11.21 -21.04
CA GLY A 46 -13.79 11.44 -21.09
C GLY A 46 -14.43 11.66 -19.72
N GLU A 47 -15.76 11.53 -19.66
CA GLU A 47 -16.55 11.80 -18.45
C GLU A 47 -16.99 10.52 -17.71
N ASP A 48 -16.83 9.35 -18.35
CA ASP A 48 -17.19 8.05 -17.80
C ASP A 48 -15.97 7.36 -17.17
N ARG A 49 -15.98 7.14 -15.85
CA ARG A 49 -14.79 6.79 -15.05
C ARG A 49 -14.69 5.34 -14.64
N CYS A 50 -15.82 4.68 -14.43
CA CYS A 50 -15.84 3.25 -14.11
C CYS A 50 -15.18 2.35 -15.18
N PRO A 51 -15.04 2.77 -16.46
CA PRO A 51 -14.22 2.08 -17.44
C PRO A 51 -12.71 2.37 -17.31
N TRP A 52 -12.30 3.37 -16.53
CA TRP A 52 -10.89 3.73 -16.39
C TRP A 52 -10.14 2.60 -15.70
N GLU A 53 -8.95 2.31 -16.23
CA GLU A 53 -8.08 1.29 -15.66
C GLU A 53 -7.71 1.66 -14.23
N GLY A 54 -7.76 0.66 -13.35
CA GLY A 54 -7.54 0.84 -11.92
C GLY A 54 -8.73 1.41 -11.14
N VAL A 55 -9.79 1.91 -11.80
CA VAL A 55 -10.98 2.46 -11.13
C VAL A 55 -12.09 1.41 -11.10
N VAL A 56 -12.66 1.16 -9.92
CA VAL A 56 -13.85 0.31 -9.78
C VAL A 56 -14.93 1.04 -9.00
N CYS A 57 -16.13 1.03 -9.59
CA CYS A 57 -17.33 1.62 -9.02
C CYS A 57 -18.25 0.57 -8.39
N SER A 58 -19.01 0.98 -7.37
CA SER A 58 -20.11 0.20 -6.82
C SER A 58 -21.18 -0.05 -7.89
N ARG A 59 -21.59 -1.31 -8.05
CA ARG A 59 -22.67 -1.68 -8.99
C ARG A 59 -24.04 -1.13 -8.61
N THR A 60 -24.25 -0.81 -7.33
CA THR A 60 -25.55 -0.33 -6.81
C THR A 60 -25.65 1.17 -6.78
N SER A 61 -24.56 1.86 -6.45
CA SER A 61 -24.56 3.31 -6.17
C SER A 61 -23.70 4.12 -7.13
N GLY A 62 -22.83 3.47 -7.91
CA GLY A 62 -21.92 4.15 -8.84
C GLY A 62 -20.71 4.83 -8.27
N HIS A 63 -20.65 4.97 -6.95
CA HIS A 63 -19.50 5.57 -6.29
C HIS A 63 -18.22 4.79 -6.53
N VAL A 64 -17.10 5.50 -6.66
CA VAL A 64 -15.77 4.89 -6.70
C VAL A 64 -15.48 4.22 -5.35
N ILE A 65 -15.24 2.91 -5.37
CA ILE A 65 -14.95 2.11 -4.17
C ILE A 65 -13.53 1.55 -4.17
N LYS A 66 -12.88 1.46 -5.33
CA LYS A 66 -11.51 0.99 -5.46
C LYS A 66 -10.75 1.84 -6.47
N LEU A 67 -9.55 2.24 -6.07
CA LEU A 67 -8.53 2.86 -6.92
C LEU A 67 -7.24 2.05 -6.79
N ASP A 68 -6.79 1.49 -7.89
CA ASP A 68 -5.66 0.55 -7.96
C ASP A 68 -4.72 0.98 -9.07
N LEU A 69 -3.70 1.73 -8.68
CA LEU A 69 -2.62 2.21 -9.53
C LEU A 69 -1.30 1.52 -9.15
N ARG A 70 -1.38 0.30 -8.60
CA ARG A 70 -0.18 -0.49 -8.33
C ARG A 70 0.60 -0.61 -9.62
N ASN A 71 1.86 -0.20 -9.57
CA ASN A 71 2.77 -0.44 -10.67
C ASN A 71 3.01 -1.95 -10.80
N GLN A 72 2.61 -2.51 -11.95
CA GLN A 72 2.77 -3.94 -12.27
C GLN A 72 4.04 -4.24 -13.06
N PHE A 73 4.87 -3.23 -13.32
CA PHE A 73 6.04 -3.36 -14.17
C PHE A 73 6.99 -4.43 -13.66
N GLN A 74 7.14 -5.50 -14.43
CA GLN A 74 8.07 -6.58 -14.15
C GLN A 74 9.39 -6.25 -14.83
N LEU A 75 10.48 -6.21 -14.06
CA LEU A 75 11.83 -5.91 -14.58
C LEU A 75 12.25 -6.83 -15.73
N ASP A 76 11.71 -8.05 -15.74
CA ASP A 76 11.96 -9.07 -16.76
C ASP A 76 11.51 -8.62 -18.16
N GLU A 77 10.50 -7.74 -18.27
CA GLU A 77 9.98 -7.23 -19.55
C GLU A 77 10.98 -6.30 -20.27
N LEU A 78 11.95 -5.72 -19.55
CA LEU A 78 13.01 -4.92 -20.17
C LEU A 78 14.25 -5.75 -20.55
N GLY A 79 14.29 -7.04 -20.20
CA GLY A 79 15.47 -7.88 -20.40
C GLY A 79 16.71 -7.41 -19.63
N ILE A 80 16.52 -6.60 -18.58
CA ILE A 80 17.62 -6.04 -17.79
C ILE A 80 17.93 -6.97 -16.62
N PRO A 81 19.18 -7.44 -16.47
CA PRO A 81 19.58 -8.17 -15.28
C PRO A 81 19.35 -7.32 -14.02
N TYR A 82 18.76 -7.91 -12.98
CA TYR A 82 18.43 -7.23 -11.71
C TYR A 82 19.57 -6.37 -11.12
N PHE A 83 20.83 -6.75 -11.37
CA PHE A 83 22.02 -6.05 -10.89
C PHE A 83 22.38 -4.78 -11.67
N ASP A 84 21.88 -4.61 -12.90
CA ASP A 84 22.13 -3.43 -13.75
C ASP A 84 21.04 -2.35 -13.60
N PHE A 85 20.02 -2.62 -12.78
CA PHE A 85 18.96 -1.66 -12.52
C PHE A 85 19.47 -0.55 -11.60
N TYR A 86 19.86 0.58 -12.20
CA TYR A 86 20.01 1.84 -11.48
C TYR A 86 18.68 2.63 -11.55
N PRO A 87 18.08 3.00 -10.41
CA PRO A 87 16.77 3.65 -10.34
C PRO A 87 16.68 4.94 -11.18
N GLY A 88 17.81 5.66 -11.30
CA GLY A 88 17.89 6.87 -12.11
C GLY A 88 17.61 6.63 -13.61
N ASN A 89 17.93 5.45 -14.14
CA ASN A 89 17.78 5.14 -15.57
C ASN A 89 16.35 4.74 -15.95
N TYR A 90 15.55 4.27 -14.98
CA TYR A 90 14.18 3.77 -15.21
C TYR A 90 13.13 4.58 -14.45
N SER A 91 13.50 5.80 -14.09
CA SER A 91 12.64 6.79 -13.46
C SER A 91 11.33 7.02 -14.23
N SER A 92 11.33 6.85 -15.56
CA SER A 92 10.14 7.00 -16.40
C SER A 92 9.09 5.91 -16.17
N VAL A 93 9.48 4.76 -15.62
CA VAL A 93 8.55 3.66 -15.38
C VAL A 93 7.56 4.05 -14.30
N PHE A 94 8.01 4.61 -13.19
CA PHE A 94 7.15 4.85 -12.03
C PHE A 94 6.23 6.05 -12.19
N LEU A 95 4.97 5.95 -11.72
CA LEU A 95 4.16 7.15 -11.47
C LEU A 95 4.84 7.98 -10.38
N LYS A 96 4.89 9.29 -10.61
CA LYS A 96 5.44 10.27 -9.65
C LYS A 96 4.48 11.42 -9.43
N GLY A 97 4.99 12.47 -8.80
CA GLY A 97 4.24 13.70 -8.53
C GLY A 97 3.70 13.69 -7.11
N ASP A 98 2.53 14.28 -6.93
CA ASP A 98 1.91 14.44 -5.62
C ASP A 98 0.65 13.58 -5.51
N ILE A 99 0.48 12.92 -4.36
CA ILE A 99 -0.82 12.36 -4.02
C ILE A 99 -1.73 13.52 -3.58
N ASN A 100 -2.63 13.92 -4.47
CA ASN A 100 -3.49 15.10 -4.30
C ASN A 100 -4.60 14.89 -3.24
N PRO A 101 -4.90 15.92 -2.41
CA PRO A 101 -6.05 15.90 -1.51
C PRO A 101 -7.42 15.71 -2.17
N SER A 102 -7.53 15.87 -3.50
CA SER A 102 -8.77 15.60 -4.25
C SER A 102 -9.33 14.19 -3.99
N LEU A 103 -8.50 13.22 -3.61
CA LEU A 103 -8.94 11.89 -3.17
C LEU A 103 -9.93 11.91 -1.99
N LEU A 104 -9.97 12.98 -1.19
CA LEU A 104 -10.96 13.17 -0.11
C LEU A 104 -12.41 13.25 -0.63
N ASP A 105 -12.60 13.63 -1.89
CA ASP A 105 -13.92 13.66 -2.52
C ASP A 105 -14.43 12.27 -2.90
N LEU A 106 -13.55 11.25 -2.89
CA LEU A 106 -13.91 9.84 -3.04
C LEU A 106 -14.39 9.26 -1.71
N LYS A 107 -15.50 9.80 -1.19
CA LYS A 107 -16.04 9.50 0.15
C LYS A 107 -16.43 8.03 0.38
N HIS A 108 -16.48 7.25 -0.69
CA HIS A 108 -16.86 5.84 -0.70
C HIS A 108 -15.67 4.91 -0.97
N LEU A 109 -14.45 5.45 -1.08
CA LEU A 109 -13.26 4.68 -1.36
C LEU A 109 -12.98 3.69 -0.21
N GLU A 110 -12.95 2.40 -0.55
CA GLU A 110 -12.66 1.30 0.38
C GLU A 110 -11.28 0.69 0.14
N TYR A 111 -10.73 0.84 -1.07
CA TYR A 111 -9.46 0.26 -1.48
C TYR A 111 -8.62 1.31 -2.20
N LEU A 112 -7.40 1.53 -1.72
CA LEU A 112 -6.40 2.36 -2.35
C LEU A 112 -5.08 1.60 -2.44
N ASP A 113 -4.61 1.37 -3.66
CA ASP A 113 -3.30 0.79 -3.92
C ASP A 113 -2.50 1.72 -4.84
N LEU A 114 -1.41 2.26 -4.31
CA LEU A 114 -0.46 3.12 -5.02
C LEU A 114 0.95 2.51 -4.98
N SER A 115 1.05 1.23 -4.63
CA SER A 115 2.32 0.56 -4.39
C SER A 115 3.19 0.46 -5.63
N MET A 116 4.49 0.25 -5.39
CA MET A 116 5.51 0.06 -6.44
C MET A 116 5.71 1.30 -7.35
N ASN A 117 5.28 2.49 -6.94
CA ASN A 117 5.48 3.76 -7.64
C ASN A 117 6.59 4.62 -7.00
N ASP A 118 6.78 5.86 -7.44
CA ASP A 118 7.78 6.78 -6.90
C ASP A 118 7.19 8.15 -6.52
N PHE A 119 6.57 8.20 -5.34
CA PHE A 119 6.03 9.41 -4.71
C PHE A 119 7.03 10.06 -3.73
N SER A 120 8.33 9.87 -3.97
CA SER A 120 9.40 10.40 -3.10
C SER A 120 9.55 11.92 -3.12
N SER A 121 8.91 12.61 -4.08
CA SER A 121 8.93 14.08 -4.28
C SER A 121 8.76 14.88 -2.99
N ARG A 122 7.79 14.51 -2.15
CA ARG A 122 7.56 15.12 -0.83
C ARG A 122 8.05 14.27 0.33
N SER A 123 8.51 13.05 0.05
CA SER A 123 9.07 12.09 1.00
C SER A 123 8.16 11.71 2.19
N LYS A 124 6.91 12.20 2.25
CA LYS A 124 5.94 12.01 3.35
C LYS A 124 4.63 11.47 2.82
N ILE A 125 4.05 10.50 3.54
CA ILE A 125 2.67 10.08 3.32
C ILE A 125 1.75 11.26 3.66
N PRO A 126 0.92 11.77 2.74
CA PRO A 126 0.03 12.88 3.04
C PRO A 126 -0.97 12.54 4.14
N GLY A 127 -1.05 13.41 5.15
CA GLY A 127 -1.88 13.17 6.33
C GLY A 127 -3.38 12.99 6.04
N PHE A 128 -3.87 13.51 4.91
CA PHE A 128 -5.28 13.38 4.53
C PHE A 128 -5.69 11.94 4.18
N ILE A 129 -4.75 11.05 3.83
CA ILE A 129 -5.06 9.65 3.52
C ILE A 129 -5.77 8.98 4.69
N TRP A 130 -5.40 9.37 5.91
CA TRP A 130 -5.98 8.86 7.15
C TRP A 130 -7.40 9.38 7.43
N SER A 131 -7.86 10.38 6.70
CA SER A 131 -9.23 10.91 6.78
C SER A 131 -10.22 10.17 5.88
N LEU A 132 -9.78 9.18 5.10
CA LEU A 132 -10.64 8.34 4.25
C LEU A 132 -11.40 7.32 5.11
N ILE A 133 -12.55 7.75 5.66
CA ILE A 133 -13.31 7.02 6.70
C ILE A 133 -13.78 5.61 6.32
N LYS A 134 -13.97 5.31 5.03
CA LYS A 134 -14.43 4.01 4.52
C LYS A 134 -13.29 3.12 4.04
N LEU A 135 -12.05 3.60 4.10
CA LEU A 135 -10.89 2.87 3.59
C LEU A 135 -10.64 1.63 4.45
N LYS A 136 -10.69 0.45 3.81
CA LYS A 136 -10.44 -0.86 4.40
C LYS A 136 -9.07 -1.41 4.03
N TYR A 137 -8.59 -1.04 2.84
CA TYR A 137 -7.31 -1.49 2.29
C TYR A 137 -6.48 -0.29 1.84
N LEU A 138 -5.26 -0.20 2.35
CA LEU A 138 -4.27 0.78 1.92
C LEU A 138 -2.93 0.08 1.67
N ASN A 139 -2.44 0.16 0.43
CA ASN A 139 -1.11 -0.29 0.07
C ASN A 139 -0.30 0.86 -0.52
N LEU A 140 0.75 1.27 0.20
CA LEU A 140 1.73 2.28 -0.19
C LEU A 140 3.15 1.67 -0.21
N SER A 141 3.23 0.34 -0.29
CA SER A 141 4.51 -0.37 -0.27
C SER A 141 5.40 0.04 -1.43
N SER A 142 6.69 0.20 -1.14
CA SER A 142 7.73 0.56 -2.12
C SER A 142 7.33 1.75 -3.01
N ALA A 143 6.65 2.74 -2.44
CA ALA A 143 6.14 3.92 -3.12
C ALA A 143 7.05 5.17 -2.97
N GLY A 144 8.26 5.00 -2.42
CA GLY A 144 9.25 6.08 -2.25
C GLY A 144 9.08 6.97 -1.02
N PHE A 145 8.21 6.62 -0.05
CA PHE A 145 8.05 7.40 1.18
C PHE A 145 9.23 7.19 2.15
N LEU A 146 9.83 8.30 2.60
CA LEU A 146 11.07 8.31 3.40
C LEU A 146 10.87 8.82 4.83
N ALA A 147 9.68 9.29 5.17
CA ALA A 147 9.44 10.03 6.41
C ALA A 147 8.65 9.23 7.45
N LYS A 148 8.59 9.84 8.64
CA LYS A 148 7.77 9.37 9.75
C LYS A 148 6.32 9.23 9.33
N VAL A 149 5.72 8.07 9.62
CA VAL A 149 4.25 7.93 9.56
C VAL A 149 3.67 9.04 10.43
N PRO A 150 2.84 9.94 9.87
CA PRO A 150 2.35 11.07 10.61
C PRO A 150 1.45 10.60 11.77
N VAL A 151 1.32 11.47 12.78
CA VAL A 151 0.26 11.31 13.79
C VAL A 151 -1.07 11.34 13.05
N LEU A 152 -1.87 10.29 13.23
CA LEU A 152 -3.14 10.15 12.56
C LEU A 152 -4.12 11.19 13.13
N HIS A 153 -4.49 12.15 12.30
CA HIS A 153 -5.58 13.06 12.55
C HIS A 153 -6.77 12.58 11.73
N GLY A 154 -7.73 11.93 12.36
CA GLY A 154 -8.80 11.19 11.69
C GLY A 154 -8.68 9.70 11.97
N ASN A 155 -9.80 9.07 12.28
CA ASN A 155 -9.87 7.67 12.66
C ASN A 155 -10.47 6.88 11.48
N PRO A 156 -9.67 6.27 10.58
CA PRO A 156 -10.20 5.33 9.61
C PRO A 156 -10.48 4.02 10.35
N SER A 157 -11.55 4.03 11.14
CA SER A 157 -11.96 2.93 12.01
C SER A 157 -12.26 1.64 11.24
N SER A 158 -12.36 1.72 9.91
CA SER A 158 -12.62 0.59 9.02
C SER A 158 -11.37 -0.04 8.40
N LEU A 159 -10.17 0.55 8.59
CA LEU A 159 -8.94 0.06 7.98
C LEU A 159 -8.57 -1.32 8.54
N GLN A 160 -8.42 -2.28 7.64
CA GLN A 160 -8.15 -3.69 7.96
C GLN A 160 -6.81 -4.16 7.42
N TYR A 161 -6.37 -3.60 6.30
CA TYR A 161 -5.11 -3.95 5.64
C TYR A 161 -4.28 -2.68 5.44
N LEU A 162 -3.07 -2.69 5.98
CA LEU A 162 -2.10 -1.63 5.81
C LEU A 162 -0.74 -2.21 5.43
N ASP A 163 -0.25 -1.81 4.26
CA ASP A 163 1.08 -2.18 3.79
C ASP A 163 1.87 -0.91 3.47
N LEU A 164 2.91 -0.70 4.27
CA LEU A 164 3.89 0.38 4.13
C LEU A 164 5.30 -0.18 3.90
N GLY A 165 5.40 -1.46 3.54
CA GLY A 165 6.67 -2.16 3.42
C GLY A 165 7.53 -1.62 2.27
N THR A 166 8.84 -1.57 2.49
CA THR A 166 9.82 -1.25 1.45
C THR A 166 10.61 -2.52 1.11
N PHE A 167 10.28 -3.11 -0.04
CA PHE A 167 10.89 -4.35 -0.54
C PHE A 167 11.92 -4.12 -1.64
N SER A 168 11.88 -2.93 -2.21
CA SER A 168 12.67 -2.54 -3.36
C SER A 168 14.14 -2.29 -3.00
N ALA A 169 15.05 -2.94 -3.74
CA ALA A 169 16.48 -2.62 -3.75
C ALA A 169 16.77 -1.28 -4.45
N PHE A 170 15.76 -0.62 -5.02
CA PHE A 170 15.87 0.65 -5.73
C PHE A 170 16.00 1.85 -4.81
N TYR A 171 15.68 1.68 -3.53
CA TYR A 171 15.81 2.72 -2.53
C TYR A 171 17.09 2.47 -1.72
N ALA A 172 17.97 3.47 -1.66
CA ALA A 172 19.20 3.41 -0.90
C ALA A 172 18.91 3.07 0.59
N PRO A 173 19.84 2.45 1.32
CA PRO A 173 19.64 2.08 2.73
C PRO A 173 19.38 3.27 3.68
N SER A 174 19.41 4.51 3.19
CA SER A 174 18.99 5.73 3.91
C SER A 174 17.50 6.06 3.74
N ASN A 175 16.77 5.33 2.91
CA ASN A 175 15.46 5.70 2.39
C ASN A 175 14.31 4.86 3.00
N PHE A 176 14.40 4.57 4.29
CA PHE A 176 13.41 3.76 4.98
C PHE A 176 12.38 4.60 5.70
N LEU A 177 11.13 4.15 5.69
CA LEU A 177 10.08 4.65 6.57
C LEU A 177 10.58 4.59 8.02
N THR A 178 10.61 5.74 8.69
CA THR A 178 11.00 5.82 10.11
C THR A 178 9.77 5.90 10.98
N SER A 179 9.86 5.46 12.23
CA SER A 179 8.80 5.69 13.21
C SER A 179 9.44 5.76 14.58
N ASP A 180 9.12 6.78 15.39
CA ASP A 180 9.63 6.84 16.78
C ASP A 180 8.85 5.92 17.71
N ASN A 181 7.59 5.66 17.37
CA ASN A 181 6.68 4.75 18.05
C ASN A 181 5.49 4.44 17.13
N LEU A 182 4.92 3.26 17.27
CA LEU A 182 3.75 2.85 16.48
C LEU A 182 2.43 3.27 17.14
N ARG A 183 2.40 4.35 17.95
CA ARG A 183 1.17 4.76 18.67
C ARG A 183 0.01 5.13 17.76
N TRP A 184 0.31 5.49 16.51
CA TRP A 184 -0.71 5.69 15.49
C TRP A 184 -1.56 4.43 15.29
N THR A 185 -1.05 3.22 15.55
CA THR A 185 -1.86 2.00 15.42
C THR A 185 -2.99 1.93 16.44
N TYR A 186 -2.92 2.65 17.57
CA TYR A 186 -3.98 2.62 18.59
C TYR A 186 -5.35 3.06 18.09
N THR A 187 -5.39 3.97 17.11
CA THR A 187 -6.67 4.42 16.55
C THR A 187 -7.23 3.43 15.53
N LEU A 188 -6.44 2.46 15.09
CA LEU A 188 -6.75 1.54 14.00
C LEU A 188 -7.18 0.17 14.53
N SER A 189 -8.21 0.14 15.38
CA SER A 189 -8.65 -1.07 16.08
C SER A 189 -9.15 -2.21 15.17
N SER A 190 -9.50 -1.91 13.92
CA SER A 190 -9.93 -2.89 12.92
C SER A 190 -8.78 -3.51 12.11
N LEU A 191 -7.52 -3.09 12.32
CA LEU A 191 -6.38 -3.62 11.59
C LEU A 191 -6.22 -5.11 11.84
N LYS A 192 -6.14 -5.87 10.74
CA LYS A 192 -5.91 -7.31 10.70
C LYS A 192 -4.54 -7.64 10.11
N TYR A 193 -4.09 -6.84 9.15
CA TYR A 193 -2.83 -7.02 8.45
C TYR A 193 -2.01 -5.74 8.51
N VAL A 194 -0.76 -5.85 8.94
CA VAL A 194 0.21 -4.75 8.94
C VAL A 194 1.54 -5.23 8.38
N ASP A 195 2.01 -4.58 7.33
CA ASP A 195 3.36 -4.77 6.81
C ASP A 195 4.18 -3.50 6.93
N LEU A 196 5.28 -3.60 7.69
CA LEU A 196 6.28 -2.57 7.88
C LEU A 196 7.67 -3.08 7.48
N SER A 197 7.74 -4.09 6.63
CA SER A 197 9.00 -4.65 6.16
C SER A 197 9.92 -3.57 5.61
N GLY A 198 11.22 -3.63 5.93
CA GLY A 198 12.21 -2.63 5.55
C GLY A 198 12.12 -1.32 6.33
N ALA A 199 11.08 -1.09 7.15
CA ALA A 199 11.00 0.12 7.97
C ALA A 199 12.10 0.17 9.03
N ASN A 200 12.60 1.37 9.30
CA ASN A 200 13.56 1.64 10.36
C ASN A 200 12.81 1.92 11.67
N LEU A 201 12.55 0.84 12.41
CA LEU A 201 11.91 0.88 13.72
C LEU A 201 12.91 1.20 14.85
N PRO A 202 12.46 1.82 15.95
CA PRO A 202 13.31 2.14 17.09
C PRO A 202 13.94 0.87 17.69
N LYS A 203 15.25 0.96 17.96
CA LYS A 203 16.05 -0.13 18.54
C LYS A 203 15.68 -0.47 19.99
N ASP A 204 15.06 0.47 20.68
CA ASP A 204 14.62 0.34 22.08
C ASP A 204 13.33 -0.49 22.24
N ASN A 205 12.73 -0.95 21.13
CA ASN A 205 11.51 -1.75 21.10
C ASN A 205 10.27 -1.07 21.72
N ASN A 206 10.29 0.26 21.90
CA ASN A 206 9.15 1.02 22.45
C ASN A 206 7.88 0.99 21.58
N TRP A 207 7.97 0.43 20.38
CA TRP A 207 6.86 0.20 19.47
C TRP A 207 6.05 -1.07 19.78
N LEU A 208 6.63 -2.06 20.47
CA LEU A 208 5.98 -3.35 20.75
C LEU A 208 4.65 -3.22 21.51
N PRO A 209 4.55 -2.40 22.58
CA PRO A 209 3.28 -2.22 23.28
C PRO A 209 2.17 -1.70 22.36
N SER A 210 2.53 -0.90 21.34
CA SER A 210 1.54 -0.32 20.42
C SER A 210 0.87 -1.34 19.52
N ILE A 211 1.64 -2.32 19.06
CA ILE A 211 1.13 -3.44 18.27
C ILE A 211 0.35 -4.42 19.13
N ASN A 212 0.79 -4.69 20.36
CA ASN A 212 0.11 -5.62 21.27
C ASN A 212 -1.28 -5.15 21.72
N MET A 213 -1.59 -3.85 21.58
CA MET A 213 -2.91 -3.30 21.88
C MET A 213 -3.89 -3.36 20.72
N LEU A 214 -3.47 -3.83 19.54
CA LEU A 214 -4.37 -4.00 18.39
C LEU A 214 -5.25 -5.24 18.59
N PRO A 215 -6.57 -5.09 18.80
CA PRO A 215 -7.42 -6.20 19.20
C PRO A 215 -7.73 -7.17 18.05
N SER A 216 -7.60 -6.71 16.81
CA SER A 216 -8.01 -7.45 15.61
C SER A 216 -6.85 -7.96 14.77
N LEU A 217 -5.60 -7.75 15.20
CA LEU A 217 -4.42 -8.03 14.39
C LEU A 217 -4.21 -9.54 14.21
N LEU A 218 -4.04 -9.98 12.96
CA LEU A 218 -3.83 -11.37 12.56
C LEU A 218 -2.43 -11.60 11.99
N GLU A 219 -1.92 -10.62 11.23
CA GLU A 219 -0.68 -10.73 10.47
C GLU A 219 0.17 -9.48 10.65
N LEU A 220 1.44 -9.69 11.02
CA LEU A 220 2.44 -8.64 11.17
C LEU A 220 3.73 -9.03 10.43
N HIS A 221 4.14 -8.17 9.51
CA HIS A 221 5.32 -8.38 8.67
C HIS A 221 6.37 -7.30 9.00
N LEU A 222 7.53 -7.75 9.47
CA LEU A 222 8.66 -6.91 9.89
C LEU A 222 9.97 -7.34 9.25
N SER A 223 9.90 -7.93 8.06
CA SER A 223 11.08 -8.44 7.38
C SER A 223 12.05 -7.28 7.07
N ARG A 224 13.36 -7.48 7.19
CA ARG A 224 14.37 -6.42 6.92
C ARG A 224 14.23 -5.14 7.77
N CYS A 225 13.45 -5.14 8.86
CA CYS A 225 13.51 -4.07 9.86
C CYS A 225 14.85 -4.18 10.60
N GLN A 226 15.56 -3.06 10.83
CA GLN A 226 16.87 -3.03 11.51
C GLN A 226 16.76 -3.29 13.03
N LEU A 227 16.06 -4.35 13.43
CA LEU A 227 15.79 -4.72 14.80
C LEU A 227 17.08 -5.25 15.46
N SER A 228 17.73 -4.41 16.27
CA SER A 228 18.84 -4.85 17.12
C SER A 228 18.32 -5.70 18.28
N ASN A 229 18.93 -6.88 18.47
CA ASN A 229 18.67 -7.93 19.47
C ASN A 229 17.90 -9.19 19.03
N PHE A 230 17.48 -9.31 17.77
CA PHE A 230 17.00 -10.59 17.22
C PHE A 230 18.14 -11.33 16.52
N ALA A 231 19.16 -11.67 17.32
CA ALA A 231 20.38 -12.41 16.98
C ALA A 231 21.28 -11.79 15.90
N GLN A 232 22.57 -11.72 16.23
CA GLN A 232 23.63 -11.20 15.39
C GLN A 232 23.69 -11.96 14.05
N HIS A 233 23.78 -11.20 12.95
CA HIS A 233 23.98 -11.63 11.55
C HIS A 233 22.79 -12.32 10.85
N GLY A 234 22.29 -11.66 9.80
CA GLY A 234 21.50 -12.31 8.74
C GLY A 234 19.99 -12.13 8.87
N CYS A 235 19.42 -11.50 7.85
CA CYS A 235 17.98 -11.28 7.68
C CYS A 235 17.16 -12.55 7.92
N LEU A 236 16.34 -12.54 8.97
CA LEU A 236 15.30 -13.54 9.20
C LEU A 236 13.98 -13.01 8.63
N HIS A 237 13.38 -13.81 7.75
CA HIS A 237 12.04 -13.62 7.24
C HIS A 237 11.06 -13.87 8.39
N PHE A 238 10.76 -12.84 9.19
CA PHE A 238 9.73 -12.91 10.22
C PHE A 238 8.40 -12.49 9.61
N SER A 239 7.68 -13.46 9.03
CA SER A 239 6.22 -13.37 8.99
C SER A 239 5.73 -13.86 10.35
N PHE A 240 5.18 -12.97 11.18
CA PHE A 240 4.32 -13.43 12.25
C PHE A 240 2.97 -13.73 11.61
N LYS A 241 2.82 -14.95 11.10
CA LYS A 241 1.48 -15.52 10.99
C LYS A 241 1.08 -15.90 12.40
N VAL A 242 0.11 -15.22 13.00
CA VAL A 242 -0.52 -15.72 14.23
C VAL A 242 -1.44 -16.88 13.82
N SER A 243 -0.79 -17.98 13.50
CA SER A 243 -1.31 -19.33 13.47
C SER A 243 -0.03 -20.14 13.68
N GLY A 244 0.12 -20.71 14.88
CA GLY A 244 1.40 -21.19 15.43
C GLY A 244 1.94 -22.61 15.21
N CYS A 245 3.24 -22.79 15.35
CA CYS A 245 3.88 -24.07 15.67
C CYS A 245 5.04 -23.84 16.62
N ARG A 246 5.51 -24.97 17.14
CA ARG A 246 6.38 -25.17 18.29
C ARG A 246 7.86 -24.99 17.93
N SER A 247 8.45 -23.84 18.28
CA SER A 247 9.81 -23.72 18.85
C SER A 247 10.05 -22.30 19.38
N GLN A 248 11.02 -22.14 20.28
CA GLN A 248 10.96 -21.24 21.44
C GLN A 248 10.94 -19.73 21.14
N PHE A 249 9.76 -19.12 21.37
CA PHE A 249 9.55 -17.68 21.53
C PHE A 249 9.69 -17.23 23.01
N PRO A 250 9.85 -15.91 23.27
CA PRO A 250 9.83 -15.33 24.62
C PRO A 250 8.58 -15.75 25.41
N GLN A 251 8.70 -15.89 26.74
CA GLN A 251 7.68 -16.51 27.61
C GLN A 251 6.26 -15.94 27.47
N TRP A 252 6.09 -14.68 27.05
CA TRP A 252 4.79 -14.01 26.90
C TRP A 252 3.99 -14.42 25.65
N LEU A 253 4.62 -15.03 24.63
CA LEU A 253 3.94 -15.56 23.45
C LEU A 253 3.36 -16.99 23.68
N ARG A 254 3.57 -17.57 24.87
CA ARG A 254 3.16 -18.95 25.20
C ARG A 254 1.74 -19.06 25.75
N SER A 255 1.06 -17.95 26.05
CA SER A 255 -0.20 -17.93 26.78
C SER A 255 -1.46 -17.88 25.91
N SER A 256 -1.36 -17.82 24.59
CA SER A 256 -2.53 -17.81 23.69
C SER A 256 -2.75 -19.17 23.01
N ASN A 257 -4.03 -19.60 22.96
CA ASN A 257 -4.45 -21.00 22.82
C ASN A 257 -4.62 -21.53 21.38
N THR A 258 -3.98 -20.96 20.34
CA THR A 258 -4.26 -21.38 18.94
C THR A 258 -3.00 -21.48 18.05
N LYS A 259 -2.77 -22.68 17.48
CA LYS A 259 -1.55 -23.15 16.79
C LYS A 259 -1.86 -23.62 15.34
N GLU A 260 -1.18 -23.08 14.31
CA GLU A 260 -0.73 -23.68 13.03
C GLU A 260 0.34 -22.85 12.21
N CYS A 261 1.67 -23.05 12.32
CA CYS A 261 2.63 -22.43 11.37
C CYS A 261 2.71 -23.27 10.10
N SER A 262 2.46 -22.66 8.95
CA SER A 262 2.70 -23.26 7.65
C SER A 262 4.06 -22.79 7.12
N ASN A 263 4.99 -23.73 6.93
CA ASN A 263 6.25 -23.50 6.22
C ASN A 263 5.95 -23.36 4.72
N PHE A 264 6.35 -22.25 4.10
CA PHE A 264 6.63 -22.22 2.66
C PHE A 264 8.12 -21.95 2.48
N ILE A 265 8.87 -23.05 2.36
CA ILE A 265 10.19 -23.07 1.74
C ILE A 265 9.90 -23.35 0.27
N ASN A 266 10.12 -22.37 -0.61
CA ASN A 266 10.42 -22.69 -2.00
C ASN A 266 11.87 -22.29 -2.24
N VAL A 267 12.64 -23.30 -2.66
CA VAL A 267 14.08 -23.31 -2.96
C VAL A 267 14.42 -22.33 -4.07
#